data_AF-A0A662VRV8-F1
#
_entry.id   AF-A0A662VRV8-F1
#
_cell.length_a   1.000
_cell.length_b   1.000
_cell.length_c   1.000
_cell.angle_alpha   90.00
_cell.angle_beta   90.00
_cell.angle_gamma   90.00
#
_symmetry.space_group_name_H-M   'P 1'
#
loop_
_entity.id
_entity.type
_entity.pdbx_description
1 polymer ?
#
loop_
_entity_poly.entity_id
_entity_poly.type
_entity_poly.pdbx_seq_one_letter_code
_entity_poly.pdbx_strand_id
1 'polypeptide(L)'
;MIVGKHIIAELYGVSSELISREEKVRQIVEEVVDEAGLTKVGSVYKQFNPHGVTGIVLISESHVSVHTWPEYELVNLDIFTCGDTSQAEKAFKLFLEKFKPKSYRHYMLDRG
;
A
#
# COMPACT_ATOMS: atom_id res chain seq x y z
N MET A 1 15.53 16.70 -10.52
CA MET A 1 15.65 17.17 -9.13
C MET A 1 14.72 16.29 -8.36
N ILE A 2 15.22 15.36 -7.54
CA ILE A 2 14.36 14.35 -6.92
C ILE A 2 13.45 15.05 -5.90
N VAL A 3 12.14 15.07 -6.16
CA VAL A 3 11.10 15.63 -5.29
C VAL A 3 10.51 14.54 -4.38
N GLY A 4 10.54 13.28 -4.82
CA GLY A 4 10.07 12.16 -4.01
C GLY A 4 10.43 10.79 -4.58
N LYS A 5 10.06 9.76 -3.83
CA LYS A 5 10.27 8.35 -4.17
C LYS A 5 8.94 7.64 -4.33
N HIS A 6 8.81 6.90 -5.42
CA HIS A 6 7.63 6.11 -5.71
C HIS A 6 7.98 4.64 -5.81
N ILE A 7 7.48 3.84 -4.87
CA ILE A 7 7.56 2.39 -4.90
C ILE A 7 6.28 1.86 -5.54
N ILE A 8 6.42 1.10 -6.61
CA ILE A 8 5.33 0.35 -7.25
C ILE A 8 5.62 -1.13 -7.02
N ALA A 9 4.70 -1.84 -6.38
CA ALA A 9 4.92 -3.20 -5.90
C ALA A 9 3.75 -4.14 -6.17
N GLU A 10 4.09 -5.40 -6.36
CA GLU A 10 3.18 -6.54 -6.48
C GLU A 10 3.57 -7.56 -5.40
N LEU A 11 2.61 -7.90 -4.55
CA LEU A 11 2.79 -8.86 -3.46
C LEU A 11 2.00 -10.12 -3.78
N TYR A 12 2.69 -11.26 -3.91
CA TYR A 12 2.13 -12.53 -4.33
C TYR A 12 1.99 -13.50 -3.15
N GLY A 13 0.93 -14.32 -3.17
CA GLY A 13 0.68 -15.33 -2.15
C GLY A 13 0.21 -14.74 -0.82
N VAL A 14 -0.49 -13.60 -0.85
CA VAL A 14 -1.11 -12.99 0.32
C VAL A 14 -2.42 -13.72 0.64
N SER A 15 -2.61 -14.08 1.91
CA SER A 15 -3.84 -14.77 2.37
C SER A 15 -5.09 -14.01 1.95
N SER A 16 -6.01 -14.68 1.25
CA SER A 16 -7.27 -14.11 0.78
C SER A 16 -8.11 -13.53 1.93
N GLU A 17 -8.02 -14.09 3.14
CA GLU A 17 -8.70 -13.58 4.33
C GLU A 17 -8.27 -12.15 4.71
N LEU A 18 -7.00 -11.80 4.45
CA LEU A 18 -6.47 -10.47 4.74
C LEU A 18 -6.92 -9.43 3.71
N ILE A 19 -7.20 -9.86 2.48
CA ILE A 19 -7.34 -8.97 1.33
C ILE A 19 -8.72 -8.97 0.68
N SER A 20 -9.66 -9.78 1.19
CA SER A 20 -11.00 -9.89 0.63
C SER A 20 -11.94 -8.76 1.00
N ARG A 21 -11.80 -8.20 2.20
CA ARG A 21 -12.77 -7.29 2.80
C ARG A 21 -12.17 -5.94 3.15
N GLU A 22 -12.94 -4.90 2.85
CA GLU A 22 -12.57 -3.50 3.06
C GLU A 22 -12.13 -3.22 4.49
N GLU A 23 -12.83 -3.75 5.49
CA GLU A 23 -12.50 -3.57 6.91
C GLU A 23 -11.06 -3.97 7.22
N LYS A 24 -10.63 -5.15 6.75
CA LYS A 24 -9.29 -5.69 7.03
C LYS A 24 -8.21 -4.95 6.26
N VAL A 25 -8.44 -4.68 4.97
CA VAL A 25 -7.50 -3.95 4.12
C VAL A 25 -7.33 -2.51 4.63
N ARG A 26 -8.43 -1.83 4.97
CA ARG A 26 -8.40 -0.49 5.57
C ARG A 26 -7.58 -0.50 6.86
N GLN A 27 -7.86 -1.42 7.77
CA GLN A 27 -7.12 -1.54 9.02
C GLN A 27 -5.61 -1.61 8.77
N ILE A 28 -5.17 -2.53 7.89
CA ILE A 28 -3.75 -2.72 7.57
C ILE A 28 -3.14 -1.44 6.99
N VAL A 29 -3.80 -0.83 5.99
CA VAL A 29 -3.26 0.35 5.31
C VAL A 29 -3.14 1.55 6.27
N GLU A 30 -4.17 1.77 7.10
CA GLU A 30 -4.18 2.88 8.06
C GLU A 30 -3.12 2.68 9.15
N GLU A 31 -2.94 1.44 9.66
CA GLU A 31 -1.85 1.11 10.57
C GLU A 31 -0.47 1.36 9.95
N VAL A 32 -0.26 0.96 8.68
CA VAL A 32 1.01 1.19 7.99
C VAL A 32 1.29 2.68 7.79
N VAL A 33 0.30 3.47 7.41
CA VAL A 33 0.43 4.92 7.23
C VAL A 33 0.83 5.60 8.54
N ASP A 34 0.18 5.24 9.65
CA ASP A 34 0.51 5.76 10.98
C ASP A 34 1.91 5.33 11.46
N GLU A 35 2.19 4.01 11.42
CA GLU A 35 3.48 3.45 11.87
C GLU A 35 4.66 3.94 11.01
N ALA A 36 4.44 4.20 9.71
CA ALA A 36 5.44 4.77 8.82
C ALA A 36 5.71 6.27 9.08
N GLY A 37 4.87 6.94 9.88
CA GLY A 37 4.95 8.37 10.15
C GLY A 37 4.50 9.22 8.96
N LEU A 38 3.62 8.70 8.11
CA LEU A 38 3.06 9.42 6.97
C LEU A 38 1.89 10.27 7.45
N THR A 39 1.90 11.55 7.10
CA THR A 39 0.80 12.46 7.48
C THR A 39 -0.38 12.25 6.54
N LYS A 40 -1.41 11.55 7.01
CA LYS A 40 -2.67 11.36 6.29
C LYS A 40 -3.47 12.67 6.19
N VAL A 41 -3.95 12.95 4.99
CA VAL A 41 -4.92 14.02 4.69
C VAL A 41 -6.33 13.45 4.59
N GLY A 42 -6.48 12.25 4.02
CA GLY A 42 -7.77 11.58 3.88
C GLY A 42 -7.63 10.21 3.21
N SER A 43 -8.67 9.40 3.26
CA SER A 43 -8.67 8.08 2.61
C SER A 43 -10.05 7.70 2.09
N VAL A 44 -10.08 6.92 1.01
CA VAL A 44 -11.30 6.31 0.47
C VAL A 44 -11.02 4.86 0.11
N TYR A 45 -11.99 4.00 0.38
CA TYR A 45 -11.92 2.58 0.07
C TYR A 45 -13.21 2.14 -0.60
N LYS A 46 -13.09 1.14 -1.46
CA LYS A 46 -14.21 0.53 -2.18
C LYS A 46 -14.11 -0.99 -2.11
N GLN A 47 -15.04 -1.61 -1.41
CA GLN A 47 -15.34 -3.04 -1.55
C GLN A 47 -15.91 -3.36 -2.94
N PHE A 48 -15.38 -4.41 -3.58
CA PHE A 48 -15.94 -5.06 -4.76
C PHE A 48 -16.65 -6.38 -4.42
N ASN A 49 -17.47 -6.85 -5.36
CA ASN A 49 -18.20 -8.11 -5.27
C ASN A 49 -17.64 -9.11 -6.30
N PRO A 50 -17.47 -10.40 -5.94
CA PRO A 50 -17.76 -10.98 -4.62
C PRO A 50 -16.74 -10.62 -3.53
N HIS A 51 -15.54 -10.17 -3.91
CA HIS A 51 -14.45 -9.81 -3.00
C HIS A 51 -13.48 -8.83 -3.68
N GLY A 52 -12.46 -8.39 -2.96
CA GLY A 52 -11.44 -7.46 -3.45
C GLY A 52 -11.74 -6.01 -3.05
N VAL A 53 -10.68 -5.22 -2.93
CA VAL A 53 -10.72 -3.86 -2.38
C VAL A 53 -9.77 -2.97 -3.16
N THR A 54 -10.23 -1.77 -3.49
CA THR A 54 -9.35 -0.64 -3.82
C THR A 54 -9.34 0.32 -2.63
N GLY A 55 -8.15 0.78 -2.24
CA GLY A 55 -7.96 1.82 -1.24
C GLY A 55 -6.97 2.87 -1.72
N ILE A 56 -7.24 4.14 -1.43
CA ILE A 56 -6.28 5.22 -1.62
C ILE A 56 -6.26 6.12 -0.39
N VAL A 57 -5.06 6.43 0.08
CA VAL A 57 -4.78 7.34 1.16
C VAL A 57 -4.01 8.52 0.59
N LEU A 58 -4.60 9.71 0.67
CA LEU A 58 -3.90 10.95 0.42
C LEU A 58 -3.03 11.25 1.64
N ILE A 59 -1.75 11.47 1.40
CA ILE A 59 -0.80 11.94 2.40
C ILE A 59 -0.26 13.30 1.95
N SER A 60 0.40 14.05 2.84
CA SER A 60 0.97 15.36 2.49
C SER A 60 1.80 15.26 1.20
N GLU A 61 1.27 15.87 0.13
CA GLU A 61 1.87 16.01 -1.21
C GLU A 61 1.99 14.73 -2.07
N SER A 62 1.41 13.59 -1.67
CA SER A 62 1.54 12.33 -2.41
C SER A 62 0.43 11.30 -2.05
N HIS A 63 0.68 9.99 -2.15
CA HIS A 63 -0.36 8.98 -1.87
C HIS A 63 0.19 7.58 -1.57
N VAL A 64 -0.66 6.78 -0.94
CA VAL A 64 -0.56 5.31 -0.90
C VAL A 64 -1.82 4.72 -1.53
N SER A 65 -1.69 3.79 -2.48
CA SER A 65 -2.83 3.05 -3.03
C SER A 65 -2.62 1.54 -2.95
N VAL A 66 -3.73 0.83 -2.76
CA VAL A 66 -3.77 -0.63 -2.70
C VAL A 66 -4.92 -1.15 -3.57
N HIS A 67 -4.65 -2.23 -4.30
CA HIS A 67 -5.65 -2.98 -5.05
C HIS A 67 -5.47 -4.46 -4.73
N THR A 68 -6.56 -5.17 -4.45
CA THR A 68 -6.49 -6.58 -4.05
C THR A 68 -7.29 -7.50 -4.98
N TRP A 69 -6.73 -8.66 -5.26
CA TRP A 69 -7.36 -9.78 -5.96
C TRP A 69 -7.22 -11.06 -5.13
N PRO A 70 -8.15 -11.31 -4.20
CA PRO A 70 -8.14 -12.49 -3.34
C PRO A 70 -8.10 -13.81 -4.11
N GLU A 71 -8.75 -13.88 -5.27
CA GLU A 71 -8.77 -15.04 -6.17
C GLU A 71 -7.39 -15.39 -6.77
N TYR A 72 -6.46 -14.44 -6.74
CA TYR A 72 -5.09 -14.61 -7.21
C TYR A 72 -4.06 -14.49 -6.08
N GLU A 73 -4.50 -14.39 -4.81
CA GLU A 73 -3.65 -14.12 -3.65
C GLU A 73 -2.70 -12.91 -3.89
N LEU A 74 -3.22 -11.86 -4.54
CA LEU A 74 -2.42 -10.76 -5.08
C LEU A 74 -2.82 -9.41 -4.48
N VAL A 75 -1.81 -8.60 -4.18
CA VAL A 75 -1.95 -7.17 -3.85
C VAL A 75 -1.07 -6.36 -4.77
N ASN A 76 -1.62 -5.31 -5.39
CA ASN A 76 -0.83 -4.24 -6.01
C ASN A 76 -0.82 -3.03 -5.10
N LEU A 77 0.34 -2.41 -4.97
CA LEU A 77 0.62 -1.39 -3.99
C LEU A 77 1.48 -0.29 -4.60
N ASP A 78 1.07 0.95 -4.40
CA ASP A 78 1.84 2.13 -4.74
C ASP A 78 2.09 2.94 -3.47
N ILE A 79 3.35 3.31 -3.23
CA ILE A 79 3.77 4.14 -2.09
C ILE A 79 4.58 5.27 -2.66
N PHE A 80 3.94 6.42 -2.80
CA PHE A 80 4.61 7.64 -3.21
C PHE A 80 4.75 8.55 -1.99
N THR A 81 5.98 8.93 -1.64
CA THR A 81 6.26 9.97 -0.65
C THR A 81 7.07 11.11 -1.27
N CYS A 82 6.78 12.33 -0.85
CA CYS A 82 7.62 13.50 -1.15
C CYS A 82 8.68 13.69 -0.05
N GLY A 83 9.87 14.17 -0.42
CA GLY A 83 10.95 14.43 0.53
C GLY A 83 11.71 13.17 0.97
N ASP A 84 11.52 12.76 2.23
CA ASP A 84 12.34 11.70 2.86
C ASP A 84 12.05 10.32 2.27
N THR A 85 13.06 9.80 1.58
CA THR A 85 13.03 8.50 0.90
C THR A 85 12.89 7.34 1.89
N SER A 86 13.33 7.52 3.14
CA SER A 86 13.28 6.49 4.18
C SER A 86 11.85 6.14 4.58
N GLN A 87 10.90 7.07 4.44
CA GLN A 87 9.49 6.83 4.78
C GLN A 87 8.81 5.87 3.78
N ALA A 88 9.09 5.99 2.49
CA ALA A 88 8.56 5.08 1.48
C ALA A 88 9.06 3.64 1.72
N GLU A 89 10.35 3.47 1.99
CA GLU A 89 10.92 2.16 2.31
C GLU A 89 10.39 1.59 3.63
N LYS A 90 10.21 2.43 4.65
CA LYS A 90 9.62 2.03 5.93
C LYS A 90 8.19 1.54 5.74
N ALA A 91 7.35 2.30 5.04
CA ALA A 91 5.99 1.90 4.72
C ALA A 91 5.96 0.58 3.93
N PHE A 92 6.85 0.41 2.95
CA PHE A 92 6.93 -0.82 2.18
C PHE A 92 7.27 -2.04 3.05
N LYS A 93 8.26 -1.92 3.95
CA LYS A 93 8.60 -3.00 4.89
C LYS A 93 7.41 -3.37 5.79
N LEU A 94 6.71 -2.38 6.33
CA LEU A 94 5.51 -2.61 7.14
C LEU A 94 4.40 -3.30 6.34
N PHE A 95 4.19 -2.94 5.07
CA PHE A 95 3.25 -3.66 4.20
C PHE A 95 3.63 -5.13 4.02
N LEU A 96 4.92 -5.45 3.86
CA LEU A 96 5.39 -6.84 3.78
C LEU A 96 5.12 -7.61 5.09
N GLU A 97 5.34 -6.98 6.24
CA GLU A 97 5.09 -7.58 7.56
C GLU A 97 3.60 -7.84 7.82
N LYS A 98 2.72 -6.93 7.39
CA LYS A 98 1.28 -7.01 7.63
C LYS A 98 0.58 -7.92 6.63
N PHE A 99 0.90 -7.82 5.33
CA PHE A 99 0.30 -8.68 4.29
C PHE A 99 0.96 -10.06 4.20
N LYS A 100 2.21 -10.22 4.66
CA LYS A 100 2.94 -11.50 4.68
C LYS A 100 2.91 -12.25 3.33
N PRO A 101 3.27 -11.60 2.22
CA PRO A 101 3.32 -12.28 0.93
C PRO A 101 4.39 -13.37 0.93
N LYS A 102 4.19 -14.41 0.10
CA LYS A 102 5.21 -15.44 -0.15
C LYS A 102 6.37 -14.89 -0.96
N SER A 103 6.09 -13.96 -1.88
CA SER A 103 7.10 -13.26 -2.68
C SER A 103 6.57 -11.91 -3.13
N TYR A 104 7.45 -11.02 -3.59
CA TYR A 104 7.06 -9.72 -4.11
C TYR A 104 7.99 -9.27 -5.24
N ARG A 105 7.48 -8.38 -6.07
CA ARG A 105 8.27 -7.59 -7.03
C ARG A 105 8.00 -6.12 -6.75
N HIS A 106 9.03 -5.28 -6.83
CA HIS A 106 8.84 -3.84 -6.71
C HIS A 106 9.85 -3.07 -7.55
N TYR A 107 9.47 -1.87 -7.93
CA TYR A 107 10.31 -0.88 -8.60
C TYR A 107 10.34 0.37 -7.74
N MET A 108 11.51 0.98 -7.63
CA MET A 108 11.66 2.28 -7.00
C MET A 108 11.99 3.32 -8.07
N LEU A 109 11.17 4.36 -8.12
CA LEU A 109 11.27 5.43 -9.09
C LEU A 109 11.57 6.74 -8.39
N ASP A 110 12.52 7.48 -8.94
CA ASP A 110 12.71 8.89 -8.62
C ASP A 110 11.64 9.72 -9.34
N ARG A 111 11.00 10.61 -8.59
CA ARG A 111 9.99 11.54 -9.13
C ARG A 111 10.58 12.95 -9.09
N GLY A 112 10.93 13.48 -10.26
CA GLY A 112 11.50 14.82 -10.45
C GLY A 112 12.97 14.85 -10.86
#